data_AF-A0A9D0LP44-F1
#
_entry.id   AF-A0A9D0LP44-F1
#
_cell.length_a   1.000
_cell.length_b   1.000
_cell.length_c   1.000
_cell.angle_alpha   90.00
_cell.angle_beta   90.00
_cell.angle_gamma   90.00
#
_symmetry.space_group_name_H-M   'P 1'
#
loop_
_entity.id
_entity.type
_entity.pdbx_description
1 polymer ?
#
loop_
_entity_poly.entity_id
_entity_poly.type
_entity_poly.pdbx_seq_one_letter_code
_entity_poly.pdbx_strand_id
1 'polypeptide(L)'
;MYSKLARILIATAFTGFMALGSQPLFAEDYPLAEKLQQCETAFKESRSKTATREDAAKARTRHIKLMVEILQHLNEQNVAAVDEDRVLTPEELTNNIRVMGHLIEMLAVDHMTPKYDWSYVY
;
A
#
# COMPACT_ATOMS: atom_id res chain seq x y z
N MET A 1 37.28 -56.62 -8.29
CA MET A 1 36.76 -56.66 -6.91
C MET A 1 35.74 -55.56 -6.74
N TYR A 2 34.55 -55.95 -6.27
CA TYR A 2 33.41 -55.13 -5.88
C TYR A 2 33.82 -53.81 -5.23
N SER A 3 33.30 -52.68 -5.72
CA SER A 3 32.11 -52.03 -5.16
C SER A 3 32.30 -51.63 -3.70
N LYS A 4 32.25 -50.31 -3.45
CA LYS A 4 31.77 -49.62 -2.23
C LYS A 4 32.44 -48.25 -1.97
N LEU A 5 32.62 -47.41 -3.00
CA LEU A 5 32.90 -45.98 -2.76
C LEU A 5 31.90 -45.04 -3.45
N ALA A 6 30.96 -45.56 -4.24
CA ALA A 6 29.92 -44.80 -4.94
C ALA A 6 28.53 -44.91 -4.26
N ARG A 7 28.47 -45.06 -2.94
CA ARG A 7 27.20 -45.19 -2.17
C ARG A 7 27.22 -44.46 -0.83
N ILE A 8 27.53 -43.17 -0.85
CA ILE A 8 27.09 -42.25 0.20
C ILE A 8 26.43 -41.06 -0.48
N LEU A 9 25.29 -41.35 -1.10
CA LEU A 9 24.22 -40.38 -1.29
C LEU A 9 23.47 -40.29 0.06
N ILE A 10 23.33 -39.06 0.54
CA ILE A 10 22.18 -38.55 1.30
C ILE A 10 22.01 -39.09 2.73
N ALA A 11 22.35 -38.26 3.73
CA ALA A 11 21.47 -37.90 4.87
C ALA A 11 22.24 -37.24 6.03
N THR A 12 22.43 -35.92 5.96
CA THR A 12 22.54 -35.02 7.13
C THR A 12 21.95 -33.68 6.66
N ALA A 13 20.63 -33.54 6.55
CA ALA A 13 19.69 -33.29 7.65
C ALA A 13 20.11 -32.09 8.52
N PHE A 14 19.60 -30.92 8.13
CA PHE A 14 19.14 -29.85 9.02
C PHE A 14 20.05 -29.46 10.20
N THR A 15 21.06 -28.64 9.94
CA THR A 15 21.55 -27.65 10.92
C THR A 15 22.01 -26.41 10.19
N GLY A 16 21.21 -25.35 10.27
CA GLY A 16 21.49 -24.04 9.69
C GLY A 16 20.29 -23.11 9.70
N PHE A 17 19.48 -23.16 10.77
CA PHE A 17 18.59 -22.05 11.10
C PHE A 17 19.49 -20.92 11.64
N MET A 18 19.24 -19.69 11.20
CA MET A 18 19.87 -18.42 11.60
C MET A 18 21.19 -18.03 10.91
N ALA A 19 21.05 -17.51 9.68
CA ALA A 19 21.60 -16.20 9.34
C ALA A 19 20.40 -15.37 8.85
N LEU A 20 19.76 -14.53 9.67
CA LEU A 20 20.16 -13.12 9.86
C LEU A 20 20.61 -12.56 8.50
N GLY A 21 19.72 -11.95 7.73
CA GLY A 21 19.08 -10.70 8.14
C GLY A 21 20.04 -9.56 7.81
N SER A 22 20.29 -9.36 6.51
CA SER A 22 20.90 -8.14 5.95
C SER A 22 20.93 -8.24 4.43
N GLN A 23 19.77 -8.33 3.80
CA GLN A 23 19.65 -7.58 2.56
C GLN A 23 19.26 -6.18 3.02
N PRO A 24 20.05 -5.12 2.77
CA PRO A 24 19.43 -3.83 2.62
C PRO A 24 18.55 -3.99 1.37
N LEU A 25 17.31 -4.43 1.59
CA LEU A 25 16.23 -4.03 0.70
C LEU A 25 16.25 -2.52 0.87
N PHE A 26 17.03 -1.84 0.04
CA PHE A 26 16.86 -0.44 -0.22
C PHE A 26 15.36 -0.31 -0.45
N ALA A 27 14.67 0.26 0.54
CA ALA A 27 13.28 0.62 0.41
C ALA A 27 13.25 1.48 -0.85
N GLU A 28 12.72 0.92 -1.93
CA GLU A 28 12.40 1.71 -3.09
C GLU A 28 11.51 2.82 -2.55
N ASP A 29 12.02 4.06 -2.61
CA ASP A 29 11.45 5.21 -1.92
C ASP A 29 9.98 5.30 -2.35
N TYR A 30 9.06 4.94 -1.46
CA TYR A 30 7.65 4.78 -1.83
C TYR A 30 7.18 6.14 -2.37
N PRO A 31 6.69 6.23 -3.62
CA PRO A 31 6.41 7.51 -4.26
C PRO A 31 5.08 8.07 -3.76
N LEU A 32 5.04 8.47 -2.48
CA LEU A 32 3.83 8.86 -1.75
C LEU A 32 3.06 9.98 -2.46
N ALA A 33 3.78 11.00 -2.96
CA ALA A 33 3.17 12.11 -3.67
C ALA A 33 2.49 11.66 -4.98
N GLU A 34 3.13 10.77 -5.74
CA GLU A 34 2.55 10.22 -6.97
C GLU A 34 1.32 9.36 -6.66
N LYS A 35 1.43 8.50 -5.65
CA LYS A 35 0.32 7.62 -5.22
C LYS A 35 -0.88 8.42 -4.73
N LEU A 36 -0.63 9.50 -3.98
CA LEU A 36 -1.67 10.43 -3.56
C LEU A 36 -2.34 11.10 -4.76
N GLN A 37 -1.57 11.58 -5.73
CA GLN A 37 -2.09 12.17 -6.96
C GLN A 37 -2.92 11.16 -7.79
N GLN A 38 -2.46 9.91 -7.89
CA GLN A 38 -3.21 8.83 -8.53
C GLN A 38 -4.52 8.55 -7.79
N CYS A 39 -4.49 8.58 -6.45
CA CYS A 39 -5.66 8.37 -5.60
C CYS A 39 -6.70 9.48 -5.81
N GLU A 40 -6.28 10.74 -5.87
CA GLU A 40 -7.13 11.89 -6.18
C GLU A 40 -7.71 11.83 -7.59
N THR A 41 -6.92 11.39 -8.56
CA THR A 41 -7.37 11.26 -9.95
C THR A 41 -8.46 10.21 -10.05
N ALA A 42 -8.24 9.04 -9.46
CA ALA A 42 -9.24 7.97 -9.42
C ALA A 42 -10.52 8.41 -8.68
N PHE A 43 -10.38 9.18 -7.61
CA PHE A 43 -11.53 9.79 -6.92
C PHE A 43 -12.34 10.71 -7.84
N LYS A 44 -11.68 11.64 -8.54
CA LYS A 44 -12.32 12.57 -9.49
C LYS A 44 -13.00 11.82 -10.65
N GLU A 45 -12.33 10.81 -11.21
CA GLU A 45 -12.87 9.97 -12.28
C GLU A 45 -14.13 9.20 -11.84
N SER A 46 -14.14 8.68 -10.60
CA SER A 46 -15.30 7.95 -10.06
C SER A 46 -16.56 8.81 -9.93
N ARG A 47 -16.39 10.14 -9.96
CA ARG A 47 -17.44 11.15 -9.85
C ARG A 47 -17.60 11.97 -11.14
N SER A 48 -16.97 11.53 -12.22
CA SER A 48 -17.07 12.22 -13.50
C SER A 48 -18.48 12.11 -14.05
N LYS A 49 -19.08 13.25 -14.41
CA LYS A 49 -20.40 13.33 -15.06
C LYS A 49 -20.41 12.76 -16.49
N THR A 50 -19.23 12.47 -17.04
CA THR A 50 -19.06 11.97 -18.40
C THR A 50 -18.63 10.51 -18.46
N ALA A 51 -18.35 9.89 -17.31
CA ALA A 51 -17.96 8.49 -17.26
C ALA A 51 -19.20 7.58 -17.32
N THR A 52 -19.04 6.41 -17.96
CA THR A 52 -20.06 5.35 -17.84
C THR A 52 -20.13 4.87 -16.40
N ARG A 53 -21.24 4.24 -16.01
CA ARG A 53 -21.39 3.64 -14.68
C ARG A 53 -20.31 2.59 -14.38
N GLU A 54 -19.90 1.83 -15.39
CA GLU A 54 -18.84 0.82 -15.26
C GLU A 54 -17.47 1.48 -15.02
N ASP A 55 -17.15 2.54 -15.76
CA ASP A 55 -15.88 3.27 -15.60
C ASP A 55 -15.82 3.99 -14.25
N ALA A 56 -16.92 4.60 -13.82
CA ALA A 56 -17.05 5.21 -12.50
C ALA A 56 -16.83 4.18 -11.39
N ALA A 57 -17.40 2.98 -11.51
CA ALA A 57 -17.20 1.89 -10.55
C ALA A 57 -15.74 1.41 -10.53
N LYS A 58 -15.10 1.23 -11.70
CA LYS A 58 -13.68 0.87 -11.78
C LYS A 58 -12.79 1.93 -11.14
N ALA A 59 -13.05 3.21 -11.42
CA ALA A 59 -12.31 4.32 -10.83
C ALA A 59 -12.48 4.37 -9.30
N ARG A 60 -13.69 4.11 -8.79
CA ARG A 60 -13.94 4.02 -7.34
C ARG A 60 -13.16 2.89 -6.68
N THR A 61 -13.13 1.70 -7.31
CA THR A 61 -12.32 0.58 -6.81
C THR A 61 -10.83 0.92 -6.82
N ARG A 62 -10.32 1.59 -7.86
CA ARG A 62 -8.93 2.08 -7.91
C ARG A 62 -8.65 3.06 -6.79
N HIS A 63 -9.53 4.03 -6.55
CA HIS A 63 -9.43 5.00 -5.47
C HIS A 63 -9.30 4.30 -4.10
N ILE A 64 -10.22 3.40 -3.76
CA ILE A 64 -10.19 2.68 -2.48
C ILE A 64 -8.92 1.84 -2.35
N LYS A 65 -8.46 1.18 -3.42
CA LYS A 65 -7.21 0.41 -3.40
C LYS A 65 -6.01 1.30 -3.09
N LEU A 66 -5.89 2.45 -3.74
CA LEU A 66 -4.80 3.39 -3.51
C LEU A 66 -4.84 3.99 -2.09
N MET A 67 -6.03 4.29 -1.56
CA MET A 67 -6.17 4.71 -0.17
C MET A 67 -5.59 3.67 0.81
N VAL A 68 -5.95 2.39 0.62
CA VAL A 68 -5.45 1.30 1.48
C VAL A 68 -3.94 1.16 1.35
N GLU A 69 -3.40 1.20 0.14
CA GLU A 69 -1.96 1.12 -0.13
C GLU A 69 -1.20 2.26 0.57
N ILE A 70 -1.69 3.51 0.47
CA ILE A 70 -1.09 4.66 1.15
C ILE A 70 -1.15 4.48 2.67
N LEU A 71 -2.30 4.09 3.22
CA LEU A 71 -2.45 3.89 4.68
C LEU A 71 -1.56 2.76 5.21
N GLN A 72 -1.41 1.68 4.45
CA GLN A 72 -0.50 0.59 4.79
C GLN A 72 0.95 1.08 4.84
N HIS A 73 1.38 1.83 3.82
CA HIS A 73 2.73 2.41 3.81
C HIS A 73 2.97 3.34 5.01
N LEU A 74 2.03 4.25 5.32
CA LEU A 74 2.17 5.13 6.48
C LEU A 74 2.24 4.33 7.80
N ASN A 75 1.46 3.25 7.91
CA ASN A 75 1.49 2.38 9.07
C ASN A 75 2.82 1.61 9.18
N GLU A 76 3.35 1.10 8.07
CA GLU A 76 4.67 0.43 8.03
C GLU A 76 5.80 1.38 8.46
N GLN A 77 5.78 2.63 8.01
CA GLN A 77 6.74 3.65 8.46
C GLN A 77 6.63 3.93 9.97
N ASN A 78 5.41 3.99 10.51
CA ASN A 78 5.18 4.18 11.94
C ASN A 78 5.67 2.97 12.76
N VAL A 79 5.44 1.75 12.27
CA VAL A 79 5.91 0.52 12.92
C VAL A 79 7.44 0.46 12.88
N ALA A 80 8.06 0.77 11.74
CA ALA A 80 9.52 0.82 11.61
C ALA A 80 10.15 1.81 12.59
N ALA A 81 9.54 2.99 12.77
CA ALA A 81 9.97 3.95 13.77
C ALA A 81 9.92 3.37 15.20
N VAL A 82 8.84 2.67 15.55
CA VAL A 82 8.70 2.00 16.86
C VAL A 82 9.74 0.88 17.02
N ASP A 83 9.97 0.07 15.99
CA ASP A 83 10.96 -1.01 16.02
C ASP A 83 12.40 -0.49 16.18
N GLU A 84 12.66 0.74 15.73
CA GLU A 84 13.91 1.48 15.93
C GLU A 84 14.00 2.21 17.29
N ASP A 85 13.02 2.05 18.17
CA ASP A 85 12.87 2.78 19.44
C ASP A 85 12.92 4.31 19.27
N ARG A 86 12.45 4.80 18.12
CA ARG A 86 12.34 6.23 17.81
C ARG A 86 10.89 6.68 17.77
N VAL A 87 10.67 7.94 18.15
CA VAL A 87 9.44 8.63 17.84
C VAL A 87 9.48 9.19 16.42
N LEU A 88 8.32 9.34 15.79
CA LEU A 88 8.21 10.12 14.56
C LEU A 88 8.70 11.54 14.82
N THR A 89 9.47 12.07 13.88
CA THR A 89 9.83 13.48 13.85
C THR A 89 8.57 14.34 13.66
N PRO A 90 8.59 15.63 14.05
CA PRO A 90 7.48 16.54 13.82
C PRO A 90 7.07 16.64 12.35
N GLU A 91 8.02 16.51 11.42
CA GLU A 91 7.78 16.55 9.98
C GLU A 91 7.06 15.29 9.48
N GLU A 92 7.56 14.10 9.85
CA GLU A 92 6.90 12.81 9.54
C GLU A 92 5.47 12.79 10.09
N LEU A 93 5.29 13.20 11.35
CA LEU A 93 3.97 13.28 11.98
C LEU A 93 3.04 14.24 11.24
N THR A 94 3.53 15.43 10.88
CA THR A 94 2.75 16.42 10.14
C THR A 94 2.35 15.90 8.76
N ASN A 95 3.26 15.23 8.07
CA ASN A 95 2.99 14.63 6.77
C ASN A 95 1.93 13.53 6.87
N ASN A 96 2.08 12.61 7.84
CA ASN A 96 1.12 11.56 8.10
C ASN A 96 -0.28 12.11 8.36
N ILE A 97 -0.40 13.12 9.23
CA ILE A 97 -1.69 13.75 9.54
C ILE A 97 -2.31 14.40 8.30
N ARG A 98 -1.52 15.10 7.49
CA ARG A 98 -2.01 15.74 6.24
C ARG A 98 -2.53 14.71 5.26
N VAL A 99 -1.77 13.65 5.00
CA VAL A 99 -2.16 12.58 4.08
C VAL A 99 -3.42 11.89 4.59
N MET A 100 -3.42 11.44 5.86
CA MET A 100 -4.61 10.80 6.46
C MET A 100 -5.84 11.71 6.42
N GLY A 101 -5.69 12.99 6.74
CA GLY A 101 -6.77 13.97 6.68
C GLY A 101 -7.35 14.11 5.28
N HIS A 102 -6.50 14.17 4.25
CA HIS A 102 -6.95 14.24 2.86
C HIS A 102 -7.66 12.97 2.40
N LEU A 103 -7.16 11.79 2.79
CA LEU A 103 -7.84 10.52 2.51
C LEU A 103 -9.21 10.43 3.19
N ILE A 104 -9.31 10.87 4.46
CA ILE A 104 -10.58 10.91 5.20
C ILE A 104 -11.57 11.87 4.55
N GLU A 105 -11.11 13.03 4.08
CA GLU A 105 -11.95 13.97 3.34
C GLU A 105 -12.57 13.32 2.11
N MET A 106 -11.78 12.66 1.26
CA MET A 106 -12.29 11.95 0.08
C MET A 106 -13.30 10.85 0.47
N LEU A 107 -13.01 10.08 1.53
CA LEU A 107 -13.90 9.04 2.02
C LEU A 107 -15.24 9.59 2.53
N ALA A 108 -15.20 10.73 3.22
CA ALA A 108 -16.40 11.40 3.71
C ALA A 108 -17.28 11.86 2.55
N VAL A 109 -16.69 12.41 1.48
CA VAL A 109 -17.44 12.80 0.27
C VAL A 109 -18.03 11.59 -0.46
N ASP A 110 -17.40 10.42 -0.35
CA ASP A 110 -17.93 9.14 -0.86
C ASP A 110 -19.13 8.59 -0.07
N HIS A 111 -19.23 8.93 1.22
CA HIS A 111 -20.30 8.47 2.11
C HIS A 111 -21.40 9.50 2.33
N MET A 112 -21.18 10.77 1.95
CA MET A 112 -22.25 11.76 1.93
C MET A 112 -23.35 11.33 0.97
N THR A 113 -24.59 11.31 1.46
CA THR A 113 -25.77 11.07 0.61
C THR A 113 -25.66 11.91 -0.64
N PRO A 114 -25.68 11.30 -1.84
CA PRO A 114 -25.60 12.06 -3.08
C PRO A 114 -26.84 12.95 -3.13
N LYS A 115 -26.69 14.24 -2.83
CA LYS A 115 -27.70 15.23 -3.17
C LYS A 115 -27.75 15.26 -4.70
N TYR A 116 -28.62 14.42 -5.26
CA TYR A 116 -29.03 14.42 -6.67
C TYR A 116 -27.89 14.37 -7.71
N ASP A 117 -26.94 13.44 -7.57
CA ASP A 117 -25.97 13.17 -8.64
C ASP A 117 -26.51 12.08 -9.60
N TRP A 118 -27.61 12.39 -10.27
CA TRP A 118 -28.15 11.60 -11.39
C TRP A 118 -27.59 12.12 -12.72
N SER A 119 -26.28 12.40 -12.78
CA SER A 119 -25.63 12.81 -14.03
C SER A 119 -25.14 11.63 -14.89
N TYR A 120 -25.49 10.39 -14.54
CA TYR A 120 -25.29 9.26 -15.43
C TYR A 120 -26.28 9.38 -16.60
N VAL A 121 -25.78 9.82 -17.74
CA VAL A 121 -26.51 9.76 -19.01
C VAL A 121 -26.79 8.29 -19.30
N TYR A 122 -28.08 7.96 -19.43
CA TYR A 122 -28.61 6.62 -19.71
C TYR A 122 -28.17 6.10 -21.08
#